data_AF-A0A432T8S2-F1
#
_entry.id   AF-A0A432T8S2-F1
#
_cell.length_a   1.000
_cell.length_b   1.000
_cell.length_c   1.000
_cell.angle_alpha   90.00
_cell.angle_beta   90.00
_cell.angle_gamma   90.00
#
_symmetry.space_group_name_H-M   'P 1'
#
loop_
_entity.id
_entity.type
_entity.pdbx_description
1 polymer ?
#
loop_
_entity_poly.entity_id
_entity_poly.type
_entity_poly.pdbx_seq_one_letter_code
_entity_poly.pdbx_strand_id
1 'polypeptide(L)'
;MVFSLKRTRLKFSTLNRAKHKKILKIALPSAFNSLLDMLQVVTDLIMVGTISAFAVAAVGVGLQSLMLVFAVLTLFQVGTNALISRFKGAGKMSQASLALSTLWQFAFVLSLVVVPLWYFGSSWLYIWFGVAPEVMELGSSYVQVLTFMMPFIFMKLVFITALNA
;
A
#
# COMPACT_ATOMS: atom_id res chain seq x y z
N MET A 1 -0.27 -58.74 4.95
CA MET A 1 -1.01 -57.50 4.60
C MET A 1 -0.59 -56.26 5.40
N VAL A 2 0.60 -56.21 6.03
CA VAL A 2 0.97 -55.12 6.98
C VAL A 2 2.05 -54.15 6.45
N PHE A 3 2.70 -54.45 5.32
CA PHE A 3 3.83 -53.64 4.81
C PHE A 3 3.45 -52.43 3.92
N SER A 4 2.17 -52.26 3.55
CA SER A 4 1.72 -51.19 2.66
C SER A 4 1.44 -49.84 3.36
N LEU A 5 1.12 -49.85 4.66
CA LEU A 5 0.57 -48.67 5.34
C LEU A 5 1.61 -47.68 5.91
N LYS A 6 2.90 -48.07 6.05
CA LYS A 6 3.95 -47.17 6.59
C LYS A 6 4.46 -46.13 5.59
N ARG A 7 4.39 -46.39 4.28
CA ARG A 7 4.86 -45.45 3.24
C ARG A 7 3.98 -44.22 3.10
N THR A 8 2.70 -44.32 3.43
CA THR A 8 1.74 -43.22 3.27
C THR A 8 1.88 -42.16 4.37
N ARG A 9 2.19 -42.55 5.62
CA ARG A 9 2.38 -41.60 6.74
C ARG A 9 3.68 -40.78 6.64
N LEU A 10 4.76 -41.33 6.09
CA LEU A 10 6.04 -40.63 5.92
C LEU A 10 6.02 -39.56 4.82
N LYS A 11 5.18 -39.74 3.79
CA LYS A 11 4.95 -38.71 2.77
C LYS A 11 4.19 -37.50 3.32
N PHE A 12 3.24 -37.69 4.24
CA PHE A 12 2.47 -36.58 4.82
C PHE A 12 3.31 -35.68 5.76
N SER A 13 4.21 -36.24 6.58
CA SER A 13 5.04 -35.45 7.51
C SER A 13 6.12 -34.61 6.80
N THR A 14 6.74 -35.17 5.75
CA THR A 14 7.74 -34.48 4.92
C THR A 14 7.10 -33.41 4.02
N LEU A 15 5.90 -33.67 3.50
CA LEU A 15 5.11 -32.69 2.75
C LEU A 15 4.73 -31.48 3.61
N ASN A 16 4.40 -31.70 4.89
CA ASN A 16 4.11 -30.61 5.83
C ASN A 16 5.33 -29.76 6.14
N ARG A 17 6.51 -30.37 6.36
CA ARG A 17 7.75 -29.63 6.64
C ARG A 17 8.22 -28.81 5.43
N ALA A 18 8.06 -29.35 4.21
CA ALA A 18 8.36 -28.64 2.98
C ALA A 18 7.40 -27.47 2.71
N LYS A 19 6.10 -27.64 3.00
CA LYS A 19 5.11 -26.54 2.92
C LYS A 19 5.40 -25.44 3.95
N HIS A 20 5.67 -25.78 5.21
CA HIS A 20 6.04 -24.80 6.24
C HIS A 20 7.30 -24.01 5.86
N LYS A 21 8.33 -24.67 5.35
CA LYS A 21 9.57 -24.00 4.90
C LYS A 21 9.32 -23.06 3.72
N LYS A 22 8.42 -23.43 2.79
CA LYS A 22 8.03 -22.58 1.65
C LYS A 22 7.21 -21.38 2.09
N ILE A 23 6.28 -21.55 3.03
CA ILE A 23 5.50 -20.47 3.63
C ILE A 23 6.42 -19.50 4.36
N LEU A 24 7.31 -20.00 5.23
CA LEU A 24 8.27 -19.15 5.96
C LEU A 24 9.21 -18.38 5.04
N LYS A 25 9.63 -18.98 3.91
CA LYS A 25 10.48 -18.30 2.92
C LYS A 25 9.79 -17.09 2.25
N ILE A 26 8.46 -17.04 2.23
CA ILE A 26 7.68 -15.93 1.66
C ILE A 26 7.22 -14.98 2.77
N ALA A 27 6.80 -15.52 3.92
CA ALA A 27 6.30 -14.75 5.05
C ALA A 27 7.41 -13.93 5.72
N LEU A 28 8.63 -14.49 5.87
CA LEU A 28 9.72 -13.83 6.59
C LEU A 28 10.20 -12.54 5.87
N PRO A 29 10.44 -12.54 4.54
CA PRO A 29 10.76 -11.29 3.83
C PRO A 29 9.62 -10.26 3.88
N SER A 30 8.37 -10.70 3.77
CA SER A 30 7.22 -9.78 3.82
C SER A 30 7.04 -9.15 5.20
N ALA A 31 7.27 -9.91 6.27
CA ALA A 31 7.26 -9.40 7.63
C ALA A 31 8.40 -8.39 7.84
N PHE A 32 9.59 -8.69 7.31
CA PHE A 32 10.73 -7.78 7.41
C PHE A 32 10.47 -6.46 6.68
N ASN A 33 9.90 -6.49 5.47
CA ASN A 33 9.49 -5.27 4.76
C ASN A 33 8.48 -4.45 5.59
N SER A 34 7.49 -5.10 6.21
CA SER A 34 6.50 -4.41 7.04
C SER A 34 7.13 -3.77 8.29
N LEU A 35 8.14 -4.41 8.88
CA LEU A 35 8.91 -3.86 9.99
C LEU A 35 9.73 -2.64 9.54
N LEU A 36 10.36 -2.71 8.37
CA LEU A 36 11.11 -1.58 7.81
C LEU A 36 10.19 -0.39 7.52
N ASP A 37 9.01 -0.62 6.95
CA ASP A 37 8.01 0.44 6.71
C ASP A 37 7.60 1.12 8.02
N MET A 38 7.39 0.34 9.09
CA MET A 38 7.06 0.87 10.42
C MET A 38 8.23 1.68 11.03
N LEU A 39 9.45 1.17 10.92
CA LEU A 39 10.65 1.85 11.42
C LEU A 39 10.91 3.15 10.65
N GLN A 40 10.62 3.19 9.35
CA GLN A 40 10.73 4.39 8.54
C GLN A 40 9.78 5.47 9.08
N VAL A 41 8.51 5.16 9.30
CA VAL A 41 7.54 6.12 9.85
C VAL A 41 7.96 6.63 11.23
N VAL A 42 8.46 5.75 12.10
CA VAL A 42 8.97 6.16 13.42
C VAL A 42 10.19 7.07 13.29
N THR A 43 11.10 6.75 12.38
CA THR A 43 12.29 7.58 12.12
C THR A 43 11.90 8.97 11.63
N ASP A 44 10.97 9.04 10.68
CA ASP A 44 10.45 10.31 10.15
C ASP A 44 9.84 11.16 11.27
N LEU A 45 9.05 10.55 12.16
CA LEU A 45 8.45 11.23 13.31
C LEU A 45 9.49 11.68 14.35
N ILE A 46 10.54 10.89 14.61
CA ILE A 46 11.63 11.28 15.50
C ILE A 46 12.38 12.48 14.92
N MET A 47 12.72 12.45 13.63
CA MET A 47 13.42 13.55 12.96
C MET A 47 12.61 14.85 13.04
N VAL A 48 11.31 14.79 12.72
CA VAL A 48 10.42 15.95 12.79
C VAL A 48 10.18 16.39 14.24
N GLY A 49 10.17 15.44 15.18
CA GLY A 49 10.06 15.70 16.62
C GLY A 49 11.18 16.52 17.22
N THR A 50 12.37 16.50 16.61
CA THR A 50 13.47 17.40 17.02
C THR A 50 13.22 18.87 16.69
N ILE A 51 12.28 19.17 15.78
CA ILE A 51 11.95 20.53 15.35
C ILE A 51 10.95 21.18 16.31
N SER A 52 9.78 20.57 16.49
CA SER A 52 8.76 21.01 17.46
C SER A 52 7.63 20.00 17.63
N ALA A 53 6.89 20.11 18.74
CA ALA A 53 5.66 19.33 18.95
C ALA A 53 4.57 19.62 17.90
N PHE A 54 4.49 20.88 17.42
CA PHE A 54 3.56 21.27 16.35
C PHE A 54 3.89 20.59 15.03
N ALA A 55 5.17 20.41 14.70
CA ALA A 55 5.59 19.71 13.48
C ALA A 55 5.22 18.22 13.51
N VAL A 56 5.33 17.56 14.68
CA VAL A 56 4.89 16.17 14.85
C VAL A 56 3.38 16.05 14.65
N ALA A 57 2.59 16.96 15.24
CA ALA A 57 1.15 17.00 15.05
C ALA A 57 0.78 17.22 13.57
N ALA A 58 1.49 18.13 12.90
CA ALA A 58 1.29 18.42 11.49
C ALA A 58 1.53 17.20 10.60
N VAL A 59 2.65 16.50 10.79
CA VAL A 59 2.95 15.26 10.06
C VAL A 59 1.94 14.16 10.39
N GLY A 60 1.56 14.01 11.65
CA GLY A 60 0.56 13.02 12.06
C GLY A 60 -0.79 13.21 11.36
N VAL A 61 -1.31 14.45 11.33
CA VAL A 61 -2.56 14.77 10.62
C VAL A 61 -2.39 14.66 9.11
N GLY A 62 -1.22 15.02 8.58
CA GLY A 62 -0.86 14.77 7.18
C GLY A 62 -0.95 13.30 6.81
N LEU A 63 -0.38 12.40 7.63
CA LEU A 63 -0.48 10.95 7.42
C LEU A 63 -1.93 10.43 7.50
N GLN A 64 -2.75 10.97 8.39
CA GLN A 64 -4.18 10.64 8.44
C GLN A 64 -4.91 11.08 7.18
N SER A 65 -4.58 12.26 6.65
CA SER A 65 -5.13 12.71 5.37
C SER A 65 -4.72 11.77 4.24
N LEU A 66 -3.46 11.30 4.21
CA LEU A 66 -2.96 10.32 3.24
C LEU A 66 -3.78 9.02 3.26
N MET A 67 -4.17 8.55 4.45
CA MET A 67 -5.00 7.35 4.59
C MET A 67 -6.36 7.48 3.90
N LEU A 68 -6.97 8.67 3.84
CA LEU A 68 -8.25 8.86 3.15
C LEU A 68 -8.14 8.58 1.65
N VAL A 69 -7.07 9.03 1.01
CA VAL A 69 -6.86 8.74 -0.42
C VAL A 69 -6.39 7.32 -0.64
N PHE A 70 -5.59 6.75 0.26
CA PHE A 70 -5.30 5.33 0.20
C PHE A 70 -6.58 4.49 0.30
N ALA A 71 -7.55 4.85 1.14
CA ALA A 71 -8.82 4.14 1.23
C ALA A 71 -9.58 4.11 -0.11
N VAL A 72 -9.67 5.25 -0.80
CA VAL A 72 -10.29 5.32 -2.14
C VAL A 72 -9.51 4.47 -3.14
N LEU A 73 -8.18 4.54 -3.13
CA LEU A 73 -7.33 3.75 -4.02
C LEU A 73 -7.46 2.25 -3.78
N THR A 74 -7.54 1.83 -2.52
CA THR A 74 -7.68 0.41 -2.16
C THR A 74 -8.97 -0.17 -2.75
N LEU A 75 -10.06 0.59 -2.87
CA LEU A 75 -11.28 0.11 -3.54
C LEU A 75 -11.00 -0.30 -5.00
N PHE A 76 -10.33 0.56 -5.77
CA PHE A 76 -9.96 0.26 -7.16
C PHE A 76 -8.92 -0.86 -7.24
N GLN A 77 -7.98 -0.88 -6.30
CA GLN A 77 -6.95 -1.90 -6.21
C GLN A 77 -7.54 -3.30 -6.04
N VAL A 78 -8.44 -3.46 -5.07
CA VAL A 78 -9.10 -4.75 -4.78
C VAL A 78 -9.96 -5.21 -5.95
N GLY A 79 -10.76 -4.30 -6.53
CA GLY A 79 -11.61 -4.61 -7.68
C GLY A 79 -10.80 -5.07 -8.90
N THR A 80 -9.66 -4.42 -9.16
CA THR A 80 -8.82 -4.77 -10.31
C THR A 80 -8.01 -6.03 -10.07
N ASN A 81 -7.50 -6.25 -8.86
CA ASN A 81 -6.82 -7.49 -8.51
C ASN A 81 -7.72 -8.71 -8.77
N ALA A 82 -8.98 -8.64 -8.34
CA ALA A 82 -9.96 -9.70 -8.59
C ALA A 82 -10.17 -9.96 -10.10
N LEU A 83 -10.24 -8.91 -10.91
CA LEU A 83 -10.40 -9.01 -12.36
C LEU A 83 -9.17 -9.67 -13.02
N ILE A 84 -7.96 -9.23 -12.65
CA ILE A 84 -6.70 -9.78 -13.16
C ILE A 84 -6.55 -11.24 -12.76
N SER A 85 -6.76 -11.58 -11.48
CA SER A 85 -6.70 -12.98 -11.01
C SER A 85 -7.69 -13.88 -11.75
N ARG A 86 -8.89 -13.38 -12.07
CA ARG A 86 -9.89 -14.14 -12.86
C ARG A 86 -9.42 -14.41 -14.28
N PHE A 87 -8.93 -13.40 -14.99
CA PHE A 87 -8.42 -13.58 -16.36
C PHE A 87 -7.17 -14.46 -16.41
N LYS A 88 -6.29 -14.30 -15.42
CA LYS A 88 -5.10 -15.13 -15.25
C LYS A 88 -5.48 -16.59 -15.00
N GLY A 89 -6.42 -16.85 -14.10
CA GLY A 89 -6.95 -18.20 -13.82
C GLY A 89 -7.64 -18.85 -15.02
N ALA A 90 -8.25 -18.05 -15.91
CA ALA A 90 -8.88 -18.52 -17.14
C ALA A 90 -7.90 -18.69 -18.34
N GLY A 91 -6.59 -18.49 -18.12
CA GLY A 91 -5.58 -18.56 -19.19
C GLY A 91 -5.60 -17.38 -20.18
N LYS A 92 -6.41 -16.35 -19.94
CA LYS A 92 -6.60 -15.21 -20.85
C LYS A 92 -5.61 -14.08 -20.56
N MET A 93 -4.31 -14.35 -20.74
CA MET A 93 -3.24 -13.40 -20.40
C MET A 93 -3.32 -12.07 -21.15
N SER A 94 -3.78 -12.08 -22.41
CA SER A 94 -4.00 -10.84 -23.17
C SER A 94 -5.04 -9.92 -22.50
N GLN A 95 -6.14 -10.48 -21.99
CA GLN A 95 -7.18 -9.72 -21.29
C GLN A 95 -6.68 -9.24 -19.92
N ALA A 96 -5.87 -10.03 -19.21
CA ALA A 96 -5.24 -9.62 -17.97
C ALA A 96 -4.28 -8.42 -18.17
N SER A 97 -3.46 -8.46 -19.22
CA SER A 97 -2.54 -7.37 -19.58
C SER A 97 -3.29 -6.10 -20.00
N LEU A 98 -4.37 -6.24 -20.78
CA LEU A 98 -5.22 -5.12 -21.16
C LEU A 98 -5.90 -4.47 -19.94
N ALA A 99 -6.43 -5.27 -19.01
CA ALA A 99 -7.02 -4.79 -17.77
C ALA A 99 -5.99 -4.02 -16.91
N LEU A 100 -4.77 -4.55 -16.79
CA LEU A 100 -3.69 -3.89 -16.06
C LEU A 100 -3.28 -2.56 -16.71
N SER A 101 -3.15 -2.54 -18.03
CA SER A 101 -2.77 -1.33 -18.78
C SER A 101 -3.83 -0.24 -18.66
N THR A 102 -5.11 -0.64 -18.69
CA THR A 102 -6.25 0.26 -18.48
C THR A 102 -6.23 0.82 -17.06
N LEU A 103 -5.95 -0.01 -16.05
CA LEU A 103 -5.83 0.46 -14.66
C LEU A 103 -4.67 1.42 -14.49
N TRP A 104 -3.53 1.16 -15.13
CA TRP A 104 -2.36 2.02 -15.04
C TRP A 104 -2.65 3.42 -15.62
N GLN A 105 -3.29 3.47 -16.79
CA GLN A 105 -3.74 4.73 -17.40
C GLN A 105 -4.77 5.45 -16.52
N PHE A 106 -5.75 4.71 -15.98
CA PHE A 106 -6.76 5.26 -15.07
C PHE A 106 -6.12 5.83 -13.80
N ALA A 107 -5.19 5.10 -13.16
CA ALA A 107 -4.48 5.55 -11.98
C ALA A 107 -3.65 6.80 -12.25
N PHE A 108 -3.01 6.88 -13.43
CA PHE A 108 -2.28 8.08 -13.84
C PHE A 108 -3.22 9.28 -13.99
N VAL A 109 -4.30 9.15 -14.75
CA VAL A 109 -5.28 10.22 -14.95
C VAL A 109 -5.92 10.65 -13.62
N LEU A 110 -6.30 9.69 -12.78
CA LEU A 110 -6.86 9.96 -11.47
C LEU A 110 -5.87 10.71 -10.57
N SER A 111 -4.59 10.35 -10.62
CA SER A 111 -3.56 11.07 -9.85
C SER A 111 -3.46 12.55 -10.27
N LEU A 112 -3.57 12.84 -11.57
CA LEU A 112 -3.53 14.22 -12.08
C LEU A 112 -4.75 15.04 -11.62
N VAL A 113 -5.89 14.41 -11.36
CA VAL A 113 -7.08 15.06 -10.80
C VAL A 113 -6.97 15.22 -9.28
N VAL A 114 -6.45 14.21 -8.59
CA VAL A 114 -6.29 14.24 -7.12
C VAL A 114 -5.23 15.23 -6.67
N VAL A 115 -4.15 15.41 -7.44
CA VAL A 115 -3.06 16.36 -7.13
C VAL A 115 -3.58 17.79 -6.87
N PRO A 116 -4.28 18.48 -7.79
CA PRO A 116 -4.77 19.83 -7.53
C PRO A 116 -5.83 19.85 -6.43
N LEU A 117 -6.73 18.85 -6.37
CA LEU A 117 -7.74 18.77 -5.32
C LEU A 117 -7.10 18.72 -3.92
N TRP A 118 -6.02 17.96 -3.78
CA TRP A 118 -5.30 17.88 -2.52
C TRP A 118 -4.48 19.14 -2.24
N TYR A 119 -3.73 19.63 -3.23
CA TYR A 119 -2.84 20.76 -3.07
C TYR A 119 -3.61 21.98 -2.52
N PHE A 120 -4.73 22.32 -3.17
CA PHE A 120 -5.59 23.44 -2.77
C PHE A 120 -6.55 23.09 -1.61
N GLY A 121 -6.96 21.82 -1.48
CA GLY A 121 -7.85 21.36 -0.41
C GLY A 121 -7.16 21.06 0.93
N SER A 122 -5.83 21.05 0.97
CA SER A 122 -5.04 20.65 2.15
C SER A 122 -5.42 21.49 3.38
N SER A 123 -5.47 22.81 3.26
CA SER A 123 -5.85 23.70 4.38
C SER A 123 -7.26 23.42 4.90
N TRP A 124 -8.20 23.08 4.01
CA TRP A 124 -9.57 22.72 4.42
C TRP A 124 -9.61 21.40 5.21
N LEU A 125 -8.79 20.42 4.83
CA LEU A 125 -8.65 19.17 5.58
C LEU A 125 -8.14 19.44 7.00
N TYR A 126 -7.11 20.27 7.16
CA TYR A 126 -6.60 20.62 8.50
C TYR A 126 -7.63 21.37 9.35
N ILE A 127 -8.42 22.27 8.76
CA ILE A 127 -9.54 22.92 9.45
C ILE A 127 -10.57 21.89 9.93
N TRP A 128 -10.90 20.89 9.10
CA TRP A 128 -11.81 19.81 9.47
C TRP A 128 -11.30 18.95 10.62
N PHE A 129 -9.98 18.76 10.73
CA PHE A 129 -9.37 18.08 11.87
C PHE A 129 -9.34 18.93 13.15
N GLY A 130 -9.72 20.21 13.10
CA GLY A 130 -9.80 21.09 14.27
C GLY A 130 -8.45 21.38 14.91
N VAL A 131 -7.38 21.44 14.12
CA VAL A 131 -6.02 21.67 14.63
C VAL A 131 -5.75 23.17 14.90
N ALA A 132 -4.74 23.44 15.72
CA ALA A 132 -4.25 24.79 15.94
C ALA A 132 -3.69 25.43 14.65
N PRO A 133 -3.73 26.76 14.49
CA PRO A 133 -3.25 27.47 13.29
C PRO A 133 -1.80 27.14 12.92
N GLU A 134 -0.93 27.00 13.91
CA GLU A 134 0.50 26.67 13.73
C GLU A 134 0.68 25.28 13.11
N VAL A 135 -0.18 24.33 13.49
CA VAL A 135 -0.18 22.97 12.93
C VAL A 135 -0.73 22.98 11.51
N MET A 136 -1.74 23.80 11.25
CA MET A 136 -2.34 23.95 9.91
C MET A 136 -1.32 24.50 8.90
N GLU A 137 -0.53 25.52 9.27
CA GLU A 137 0.46 26.12 8.37
C GLU A 137 1.59 25.13 8.01
N LEU A 138 2.18 24.50 9.04
CA LEU A 138 3.20 23.46 8.86
C LEU A 138 2.66 22.26 8.09
N GLY A 139 1.45 21.82 8.43
CA GLY A 139 0.81 20.64 7.85
C GLY A 139 0.37 20.84 6.40
N SER A 140 -0.15 22.02 6.06
CA SER A 140 -0.51 22.36 4.67
C SER A 140 0.74 22.35 3.79
N SER A 141 1.83 22.96 4.25
CA SER A 141 3.11 22.97 3.54
C SER A 141 3.66 21.54 3.34
N TYR A 142 3.63 20.72 4.40
CA TYR A 142 4.06 19.32 4.32
C TYR A 142 3.25 18.51 3.30
N VAL A 143 1.92 18.63 3.34
CA VAL A 143 1.01 17.90 2.45
C VAL A 143 1.12 18.38 1.01
N GLN A 144 1.32 19.68 0.79
CA GLN A 144 1.56 20.24 -0.55
C GLN A 144 2.82 19.64 -1.20
N VAL A 145 3.90 19.47 -0.44
CA VAL A 145 5.11 18.79 -0.92
C VAL A 145 4.84 17.33 -1.25
N LEU A 146 4.13 16.61 -0.35
CA LEU A 146 3.75 15.20 -0.58
C LEU A 146 2.85 15.02 -1.80
N THR A 147 2.04 16.01 -2.13
CA THR A 147 1.10 15.93 -3.25
C THR A 147 1.83 15.69 -4.58
N PHE A 148 3.03 16.26 -4.77
CA PHE A 148 3.84 16.00 -5.96
C PHE A 148 4.34 14.56 -6.07
N MET A 149 4.40 13.82 -4.95
CA MET A 149 4.76 12.40 -4.95
C MET A 149 3.57 11.48 -5.31
N MET A 150 2.34 12.00 -5.32
CA MET A 150 1.12 11.19 -5.52
C MET A 150 1.10 10.39 -6.82
N PRO A 151 1.47 10.93 -7.99
CA PRO A 151 1.49 10.15 -9.23
C PRO A 151 2.39 8.90 -9.12
N PHE A 152 3.54 9.02 -8.45
CA PHE A 152 4.44 7.90 -8.22
C PHE A 152 3.84 6.86 -7.28
N ILE A 153 3.15 7.30 -6.22
CA ILE A 153 2.46 6.42 -5.27
C ILE A 153 1.35 5.63 -5.97
N PHE A 154 0.54 6.30 -6.79
CA PHE A 154 -0.56 5.67 -7.54
C PHE A 154 -0.01 4.62 -8.52
N MET A 155 1.04 4.95 -9.28
CA MET A 155 1.68 4.00 -10.18
C MET A 155 2.28 2.82 -9.41
N LYS A 156 2.99 3.06 -8.30
CA LYS A 156 3.57 2.01 -7.44
C LYS A 156 2.49 1.01 -6.99
N LEU A 157 1.30 1.47 -6.59
CA LEU A 157 0.21 0.59 -6.17
C LEU A 157 -0.31 -0.31 -7.30
N VAL A 158 -0.38 0.20 -8.54
CA VAL A 158 -0.75 -0.61 -9.70
C VAL A 158 0.29 -1.71 -9.96
N PHE A 159 1.59 -1.38 -9.87
CA PHE A 159 2.66 -2.38 -10.01
C PHE A 159 2.60 -3.47 -8.94
N ILE A 160 2.38 -3.10 -7.68
CA ILE A 160 2.23 -4.06 -6.58
C ILE A 160 1.05 -5.02 -6.86
N THR A 161 -0.05 -4.48 -7.38
CA THR A 161 -1.24 -5.27 -7.71
C THR A 161 -0.96 -6.26 -8.84
N ALA A 162 -0.20 -5.85 -9.86
CA ALA A 162 0.22 -6.73 -10.94
C ALA A 162 1.10 -7.90 -10.46
N LEU A 163 1.97 -7.66 -9.48
CA LEU A 163 2.88 -8.67 -8.93
C LEU A 163 2.15 -9.67 -8.02
N ASN A 164 1.13 -9.22 -7.31
CA ASN A 164 0.37 -10.02 -6.35
C ASN A 164 -0.77 -10.84 -6.98
N ALA A 165 -1.23 -10.48 -8.18
CA ALA A 165 -2.23 -11.22 -8.96
C ALA A 165 -1.62 -12.44 -9.66
#